data_AF-A0A924JNF2-F1
#
_entry.id   AF-A0A924JNF2-F1
#
_cell.length_a   1.000
_cell.length_b   1.000
_cell.length_c   1.000
_cell.angle_alpha   90.00
_cell.angle_beta   90.00
_cell.angle_gamma   90.00
#
_symmetry.space_group_name_H-M   'P 1'
#
loop_
_entity.id
_entity.type
_entity.pdbx_description
1 polymer ?
#
loop_
_entity_poly.entity_id
_entity_poly.type
_entity_poly.pdbx_seq_one_letter_code
_entity_poly.pdbx_strand_id
1 'polypeptide(L)' 'TTLIGESNQELTYILAWDSMADRETKWNAFQSDPDWISARAKTEESGQIVGNIVSQLLTPTAFSALK' A
#
# COMPACT_ATOMS: atom_id res chain seq x y z
N THR A 1 1.93 2.94 -13.25
CA THR A 1 3.40 2.81 -13.22
C THR A 1 4.02 4.14 -13.61
N THR A 2 5.23 4.41 -13.14
CA THR A 2 5.96 5.66 -13.33
C THR A 2 6.48 5.79 -14.76
N LEU A 3 6.09 6.86 -15.46
CA LEU A 3 6.53 7.14 -16.84
C LEU A 3 7.89 7.84 -16.89
N ILE A 4 8.13 8.77 -15.96
CA ILE A 4 9.39 9.52 -15.77
C ILE A 4 9.61 9.63 -14.26
N GLY A 5 10.77 9.23 -13.75
CA GLY A 5 11.07 9.20 -12.30
C GLY A 5 12.19 8.23 -11.94
N GLU A 6 12.27 7.85 -10.67
CA GLU A 6 13.33 6.97 -10.15
C GLU A 6 13.32 5.56 -10.79
N SER A 7 12.15 4.97 -10.98
CA SER A 7 12.01 3.62 -11.55
C SER A 7 10.65 3.42 -12.22
N ASN A 8 10.61 2.73 -13.35
CA ASN A 8 9.37 2.28 -13.99
C ASN A 8 8.85 0.93 -13.43
N GLN A 9 9.58 0.33 -12.49
CA GLN A 9 9.18 -0.86 -11.73
C GLN A 9 8.60 -0.45 -10.37
N GLU A 10 7.71 0.54 -10.39
CA GLU A 10 7.09 1.10 -9.19
C GLU A 10 5.56 1.13 -9.34
N LEU A 11 4.88 0.69 -8.27
CA LEU A 11 3.44 0.79 -8.12
C LEU A 11 3.14 1.77 -6.97
N THR A 12 2.67 2.96 -7.32
CA THR A 12 2.22 3.98 -6.36
C THR A 12 0.70 3.93 -6.23
N TYR A 13 0.21 3.89 -5.00
CA TYR A 13 -1.21 4.02 -4.67
C TYR A 13 -1.40 4.86 -3.41
N ILE A 14 -2.58 5.47 -3.26
CA ILE A 14 -2.95 6.30 -2.11
C ILE A 14 -4.18 5.68 -1.46
N LEU A 15 -4.15 5.54 -0.14
CA LEU A 15 -5.28 5.10 0.68
C LEU A 15 -5.69 6.26 1.60
N ALA A 16 -6.99 6.56 1.60
CA ALA A 16 -7.59 7.49 2.54
C ALA A 16 -7.99 6.76 3.83
N TRP A 17 -7.76 7.40 4.97
CA TRP A 17 -8.08 6.87 6.29
C TRP A 17 -8.86 7.91 7.08
N ASP A 18 -9.86 7.47 7.83
CA ASP A 18 -10.65 8.39 8.68
C ASP A 18 -9.83 8.89 9.87
N SER A 19 -8.92 8.04 10.36
CA SER A 19 -7.95 8.36 11.41
C SER A 19 -6.78 7.37 11.40
N MET A 20 -5.75 7.64 12.19
CA MET A 20 -4.64 6.69 12.37
C MET A 20 -5.06 5.39 13.08
N ALA A 21 -6.05 5.46 13.98
CA ALA A 21 -6.60 4.28 14.66
C ALA A 21 -7.44 3.41 13.69
N ASP A 22 -8.18 4.06 12.78
CA ASP A 22 -8.91 3.37 11.71
C ASP A 22 -7.95 2.64 10.76
N ARG A 23 -6.88 3.32 10.33
CA ARG A 23 -5.80 2.69 9.56
C ARG A 23 -5.23 1.47 10.26
N GLU A 24 -4.86 1.59 11.53
CA GLU A 24 -4.27 0.48 12.29
C GLU A 24 -5.21 -0.72 12.35
N THR A 25 -6.49 -0.48 12.64
CA THR A 25 -7.51 -1.53 12.71
C THR A 25 -7.66 -2.25 11.36
N LYS A 26 -7.88 -1.48 10.28
CA LYS A 26 -8.11 -2.03 8.93
C LYS A 26 -6.85 -2.71 8.37
N TRP A 27 -5.68 -2.13 8.59
CA TRP A 27 -4.42 -2.66 8.07
C TRP A 27 -4.00 -3.94 8.80
N ASN A 28 -4.23 -4.02 10.11
CA ASN A 28 -3.98 -5.25 10.86
C ASN A 28 -4.93 -6.36 10.41
N ALA A 29 -6.22 -6.06 10.20
CA ALA A 29 -7.18 -7.03 9.68
C ALA A 29 -6.81 -7.53 8.27
N PHE A 30 -6.40 -6.64 7.38
CA PHE A 30 -5.95 -7.03 6.03
C PHE A 30 -4.71 -7.93 6.07
N GLN A 31 -3.70 -7.58 6.86
CA GLN A 31 -2.47 -8.36 6.93
C GLN A 31 -2.65 -9.74 7.58
N SER A 32 -3.64 -9.89 8.45
CA SER A 32 -3.98 -11.17 9.10
C SER A 32 -5.02 -11.99 8.33
N ASP A 33 -5.58 -11.47 7.23
CA ASP A 33 -6.56 -12.18 6.41
C ASP A 33 -5.94 -13.47 5.81
N PRO A 34 -6.48 -14.66 6.11
CA PRO A 34 -5.97 -15.93 5.58
C PRO A 34 -5.98 -16.01 4.05
N ASP A 35 -6.97 -15.40 3.39
CA ASP A 35 -7.07 -15.40 1.93
C ASP A 35 -5.96 -14.54 1.32
N TRP A 36 -5.65 -13.39 1.94
CA TRP A 36 -4.51 -12.56 1.55
C TRP A 36 -3.18 -13.29 1.74
N ILE A 37 -2.98 -13.92 2.89
CA ILE A 37 -1.76 -14.68 3.19
C ILE A 37 -1.57 -15.80 2.18
N SER A 38 -2.63 -16.57 1.88
CA SER A 38 -2.59 -17.64 0.89
C SER A 38 -2.33 -17.12 -0.52
N ALA A 39 -2.96 -16.02 -0.91
CA ALA A 39 -2.76 -15.41 -2.22
C ALA A 39 -1.32 -14.93 -2.40
N ARG A 40 -0.79 -14.20 -1.41
CA ARG A 40 0.60 -13.74 -1.41
C ARG A 40 1.57 -14.91 -1.54
N ALA A 41 1.43 -15.94 -0.70
CA ALA A 41 2.30 -17.11 -0.73
C ALA A 41 2.30 -17.77 -2.11
N LYS A 42 1.12 -17.98 -2.70
CA LYS A 42 0.97 -18.56 -4.04
C LYS A 42 1.64 -17.71 -5.13
N THR A 43 1.50 -16.38 -5.05
CA THR A 43 2.12 -15.50 -6.05
C THR A 43 3.64 -15.44 -5.94
N GLU A 44 4.19 -15.64 -4.74
CA GLU A 44 5.63 -15.57 -4.48
C GLU A 44 6.34 -16.93 -4.57
N GLU A 45 5.68 -18.00 -5.04
CA GLU A 45 6.26 -19.35 -5.19
C GLU A 45 7.52 -19.36 -6.09
N SER A 46 7.56 -18.49 -7.10
CA SER A 46 8.70 -18.33 -8.02
C SER A 46 9.72 -17.29 -7.54
N GLY A 47 9.57 -16.81 -6.31
CA GLY A 47 10.40 -15.76 -5.71
C GLY A 47 9.59 -14.51 -5.34
N GLN A 48 10.21 -13.66 -4.53
CA GLN A 48 9.61 -12.41 -4.08
C GLN A 48 9.37 -11.46 -5.26
N ILE A 49 8.15 -10.94 -5.39
CA ILE A 49 7.76 -10.00 -6.45
C ILE A 49 8.09 -8.56 -6.05
N VAL A 50 7.92 -8.23 -4.76
CA VAL A 50 8.13 -6.88 -4.22
C VAL A 50 9.51 -6.75 -3.60
N GLY A 51 10.41 -6.03 -4.26
CA GLY A 51 11.78 -5.82 -3.78
C GLY A 51 11.93 -4.75 -2.69
N ASN A 52 11.04 -3.75 -2.65
CA ASN A 52 11.07 -2.66 -1.67
C ASN A 52 9.66 -2.10 -1.41
N ILE A 53 9.41 -1.63 -0.19
CA ILE A 53 8.16 -0.96 0.20
C ILE A 53 8.52 0.37 0.87
N VAL A 54 7.93 1.46 0.38
CA VAL A 54 7.97 2.78 1.01
C VAL A 54 6.54 3.17 1.38
N SER A 55 6.36 3.79 2.55
CA SER A 55 5.07 4.29 3.02
C SER A 55 5.21 5.71 3.54
N GLN A 56 4.27 6.57 3.16
CA GLN A 56 4.23 7.96 3.59
C GLN A 56 2.84 8.29 4.15
N LEU A 57 2.80 8.98 5.28
CA LEU A 57 1.57 9.54 5.83
C LEU A 57 1.48 11.01 5.43
N LEU A 58 0.53 11.32 4.57
CA LEU A 58 0.33 12.63 4.01
C LEU A 58 -0.81 13.33 4.74
N THR A 59 -0.63 14.61 5.09
CA THR A 59 -1.71 15.46 5.60
C THR A 59 -2.20 16.36 4.48
N PRO A 60 -3.48 16.28 4.07
CA PRO A 60 -4.01 17.12 3.00
C PRO A 60 -4.00 18.60 3.42
N THR A 61 -3.53 19.47 2.53
CA THR A 61 -3.64 20.92 2.72
C THR A 61 -5.08 21.39 2.53
N ALA A 62 -5.38 22.65 2.90
CA ALA A 62 -6.73 23.20 2.83
C ALA A 62 -7.36 23.21 1.42
N PHE A 63 -6.53 23.20 0.38
CA PHE A 63 -6.96 23.21 -1.03
C PHE A 63 -6.81 21.85 -1.73
N SER A 64 -6.49 20.78 -0.97
CA SER A 64 -6.41 19.44 -1.53
C SER A 64 -7.79 18.95 -1.97
N ALA A 65 -7.90 18.50 -3.22
CA ALA A 65 -9.12 17.85 -3.72
C ALA A 65 -9.35 16.45 -3.14
N LEU A 66 -8.37 15.91 -2.40
CA LEU A 66 -8.45 14.62 -1.71
C LEU A 66 -8.88 14.77 -0.23
N LYS A 67 -9.27 15.97 0.19
CA LYS A 67 -9.84 16.22 1.52
C LYS A 67 -11.31 15.82 1.58
#